data_AF-A0A346Y2X6-F1
#
_entry.id   AF-A0A346Y2X6-F1
#
_cell.length_a   1.000
_cell.length_b   1.000
_cell.length_c   1.000
_cell.angle_alpha   90.00
_cell.angle_beta   90.00
_cell.angle_gamma   90.00
#
_symmetry.space_group_name_H-M   'P 1'
#
loop_
_entity.id
_entity.type
_entity.pdbx_description
1 polymer ?
#
loop_
_entity_poly.entity_id
_entity_poly.type
_entity_poly.pdbx_seq_one_letter_code
_entity_poly.pdbx_strand_id
1 'polypeptide(L)'
;MIVFGWRTRFAILWEGMFACPYERQHRQARLREARRWFTLFWIPVIPLARLGRAVECSGCGLSFKEQVLAHATSAPQAQTLQLAPTAPLVQTASPAVAGR
;
A
#
# COMPACT_ATOMS: atom_id res chain seq x y z
N MET A 1 36.87 25.46 19.65
CA MET A 1 35.41 25.67 19.54
C MET A 1 34.76 24.38 19.07
N ILE A 2 33.71 23.92 19.74
CA ILE A 2 32.86 22.82 19.25
C ILE A 2 31.65 23.45 18.56
N VAL A 3 31.44 23.13 17.29
CA VAL A 3 30.27 23.61 16.52
C VAL A 3 29.26 22.47 16.44
N PHE A 4 28.12 22.62 17.10
CA PHE A 4 27.04 21.64 17.12
C PHE A 4 25.71 22.28 16.70
N GLY A 5 24.82 21.49 16.11
CA GLY A 5 23.50 21.93 15.66
C GLY A 5 22.57 20.77 15.32
N TRP A 6 21.33 21.09 14.94
CA TRP A 6 20.33 20.10 14.55
C TRP A 6 19.75 20.50 13.20
N ARG A 7 19.67 19.54 12.27
CA ARG A 7 19.06 19.74 10.96
C ARG A 7 18.00 18.69 10.69
N THR A 8 16.85 19.12 10.19
CA THR A 8 15.81 18.22 9.70
C THR A 8 16.09 17.92 8.23
N ARG A 9 16.10 16.63 7.88
CA ARG A 9 16.15 16.17 6.49
C ARG A 9 14.88 15.39 6.17
N PHE A 10 14.38 15.59 4.97
CA PHE A 10 13.28 14.81 4.42
C PHE A 10 13.86 13.71 3.54
N ALA A 11 13.48 12.47 3.80
CA ALA A 11 13.83 11.31 2.98
C ALA A 11 12.56 10.76 2.32
N ILE A 12 12.64 10.42 1.04
CA ILE A 12 11.54 9.74 0.35
C ILE A 12 11.70 8.26 0.65
N LEU A 13 10.71 7.67 1.34
CA LEU A 13 10.71 6.25 1.70
C LEU A 13 10.07 5.39 0.60
N TRP A 14 9.05 5.92 -0.06
CA TRP A 14 8.26 5.17 -1.03
C TRP A 14 7.60 6.12 -2.03
N GLU A 15 7.52 5.69 -3.27
CA GLU A 15 6.73 6.35 -4.32
C GLU A 15 5.88 5.28 -5.01
N GLY A 16 4.62 5.60 -5.32
CA GLY A 16 3.74 4.67 -6.02
C GLY A 16 2.31 5.17 -6.10
N MET A 17 1.41 4.33 -6.61
CA MET A 17 0.02 4.71 -6.82
C MET A 17 -0.81 4.51 -5.56
N PHE A 18 -1.62 5.51 -5.21
CA PHE A 18 -2.57 5.46 -4.10
C PHE A 18 -3.91 6.09 -4.51
N ALA A 19 -5.00 5.67 -3.87
CA ALA A 19 -6.30 6.29 -4.04
C ALA A 19 -6.41 7.52 -3.12
N CYS A 20 -6.47 8.72 -3.70
CA CYS A 20 -6.57 9.93 -2.88
C CYS A 20 -7.99 10.09 -2.31
N PRO A 21 -8.17 10.32 -0.99
CA PRO A 21 -9.49 10.52 -0.40
C PRO A 21 -10.16 11.84 -0.86
N TYR A 22 -9.37 12.82 -1.31
CA TYR A 22 -9.87 14.11 -1.77
C TYR A 22 -10.42 14.03 -3.20
N GLU A 23 -9.63 13.54 -4.15
CA GLU A 23 -10.05 13.42 -5.56
C GLU A 23 -10.82 12.13 -5.87
N ARG A 24 -10.74 11.10 -5.02
CA ARG A 24 -11.25 9.73 -5.26
C ARG A 24 -10.71 9.12 -6.56
N GLN A 25 -9.44 9.39 -6.86
CA GLN A 25 -8.75 8.95 -8.07
C GLN A 25 -7.40 8.31 -7.68
N HIS A 26 -6.93 7.37 -8.49
CA HIS A 26 -5.60 6.79 -8.33
C HIS A 26 -4.54 7.75 -8.87
N ARG A 27 -3.65 8.23 -8.00
CA ARG A 27 -2.55 9.13 -8.36
C ARG A 27 -1.25 8.67 -7.74
N GLN A 28 -0.13 9.26 -8.16
CA GLN A 28 1.14 9.00 -7.52
C GLN A 28 1.20 9.73 -6.16
N ALA A 29 1.59 8.99 -5.13
CA ALA A 29 1.95 9.49 -3.82
C ALA A 29 3.45 9.36 -3.61
N ARG A 30 4.01 10.31 -2.85
CA ARG A 30 5.36 10.20 -2.31
C ARG A 30 5.29 10.19 -0.79
N LEU A 31 5.77 9.13 -0.17
CA LEU A 31 5.90 9.03 1.28
C LEU A 31 7.23 9.68 1.69
N ARG A 32 7.13 10.82 2.39
CA ARG A 32 8.27 11.55 2.93
C ARG A 32 8.36 11.33 4.44
N GLU A 33 9.53 10.93 4.91
CA GLU A 33 9.86 10.85 6.34
C GLU A 33 10.72 12.05 6.73
N ALA A 34 10.24 12.82 7.70
CA ALA A 34 11.02 13.89 8.31
C ALA A 34 11.88 13.30 9.43
N ARG A 35 13.20 13.41 9.31
CA ARG A 35 14.16 12.90 10.29
C ARG A 35 15.11 13.99 10.76
N ARG A 36 15.24 14.14 12.08
CA ARG A 36 16.16 15.09 12.70
C ARG A 36 17.53 14.45 12.87
N TRP A 37 18.56 15.11 12.37
CA TRP A 37 19.96 14.73 12.46
C TRP A 37 20.72 15.72 13.33
N PHE A 38 21.58 15.21 14.21
CA PHE A 38 22.54 16.03 14.93
C PHE A 38 23.77 16.23 14.07
N THR A 39 24.11 17.49 13.85
CA THR A 39 25.28 17.89 13.08
C THR A 39 26.37 18.34 14.04
N LEU A 40 27.54 17.71 13.94
CA LEU A 40 28.75 18.09 14.66
C LEU A 40 29.81 18.48 13.63
N PHE A 41 30.38 19.68 13.73
CA PHE A 41 31.34 20.21 12.75
C PHE A 41 30.84 20.05 11.28
N TRP A 42 29.58 20.43 11.03
CA TRP A 42 28.86 20.28 9.74
C TRP A 42 28.57 18.85 9.25
N ILE A 43 29.04 17.81 9.94
CA ILE A 43 28.78 16.42 9.55
C ILE A 43 27.53 15.94 10.29
N PRO A 44 26.47 15.46 9.61
CA PRO A 44 25.31 14.83 10.26
C PRO A 44 25.69 13.44 10.76
N VAL A 45 26.02 13.30 12.04
CA VAL A 45 26.61 12.06 12.59
C VAL A 45 25.56 11.11 13.18
N ILE A 46 24.58 11.65 13.92
CA ILE A 46 23.63 10.84 14.69
C ILE A 46 22.19 11.18 14.27
N PRO A 47 21.38 10.20 13.85
CA PRO A 47 19.95 10.40 13.65
C PRO A 47 19.22 10.41 15.00
N LEU A 48 18.72 11.57 15.42
CA LEU A 48 18.15 11.78 16.76
C LEU A 48 16.70 11.32 16.87
N ALA A 49 15.86 11.69 15.88
CA ALA A 49 14.43 11.46 15.99
C ALA A 49 13.77 11.41 14.62
N ARG A 50 12.75 10.56 14.50
CA ARG A 50 11.78 10.61 13.39
C ARG A 50 10.67 11.57 13.81
N LEU A 51 10.50 12.65 13.08
CA LEU A 51 9.49 13.68 13.36
C LEU A 51 8.10 13.23 12.87
N GLY A 52 8.07 12.31 11.91
CA GLY A 52 6.85 11.74 11.36
C GLY A 52 7.00 11.42 9.88
N ARG A 53 5.97 10.78 9.34
CA ARG A 53 5.84 10.44 7.93
C ARG A 53 4.59 11.10 7.38
N ALA A 54 4.73 11.68 6.20
CA ALA A 54 3.64 12.31 5.47
C ALA A 54 3.62 11.79 4.05
N VAL A 55 2.43 11.47 3.56
CA VAL A 55 2.16 11.05 2.19
C VAL A 55 1.73 12.28 1.42
N GLU A 56 2.50 12.70 0.43
CA GLU A 56 2.18 13.83 -0.42
C GLU A 56 1.57 13.35 -1.73
N CYS A 57 0.36 13.84 -2.06
CA CYS A 57 -0.29 13.56 -3.33
C CYS A 57 0.32 14.42 -4.45
N SER A 58 0.72 13.82 -5.57
CA SER A 58 1.22 14.57 -6.72
C SER A 58 0.13 15.33 -7.49
N GLY A 59 -1.16 15.04 -7.23
CA GLY A 59 -2.30 15.70 -7.87
C GLY A 59 -2.76 16.94 -7.12
N CYS A 60 -3.25 16.76 -5.90
CA CYS A 60 -3.76 17.86 -5.08
C CYS A 60 -2.70 18.57 -4.22
N GLY A 61 -1.51 17.99 -4.04
CA GLY A 61 -0.45 18.57 -3.20
C GLY A 61 -0.70 18.49 -1.69
N LEU A 62 -1.78 17.83 -1.25
CA LEU A 62 -2.06 17.64 0.17
C LEU A 62 -1.14 16.60 0.78
N SER A 63 -0.79 16.84 2.05
CA SER A 63 -0.04 15.92 2.91
C SER A 63 -1.00 15.16 3.82
N PHE A 64 -0.98 13.83 3.72
CA PHE A 64 -1.80 12.90 4.50
C PHE A 64 -0.94 12.05 5.44
N LYS A 65 -1.57 11.45 6.47
CA LYS A 65 -0.89 10.49 7.36
C LYS A 65 -0.61 9.18 6.62
N GLU A 66 0.46 8.47 7.00
CA GLU A 66 0.82 7.16 6.40
C GLU A 66 -0.28 6.10 6.50
N GLN A 67 -1.20 6.24 7.45
CA GLN A 67 -2.33 5.34 7.67
C GLN A 67 -3.25 5.24 6.45
N VAL A 68 -3.32 6.29 5.62
CA VAL A 68 -4.15 6.30 4.40
C VAL A 68 -3.65 5.28 3.37
N LEU A 69 -2.34 4.98 3.35
CA LEU A 69 -1.79 3.91 2.51
C LEU A 69 -2.21 2.51 2.99
N ALA A 70 -2.31 2.29 4.31
CA ALA A 70 -2.70 0.99 4.87
C ALA A 70 -4.14 0.62 4.51
N HIS A 71 -5.05 1.60 4.41
CA HIS A 71 -6.43 1.36 3.98
C HIS A 71 -6.55 1.09 2.47
N ALA A 72 -5.61 1.59 1.66
CA ALA A 72 -5.62 1.33 0.21
C ALA A 72 -5.20 -0.11 -0.12
N THR A 73 -4.38 -0.75 0.73
CA THR A 73 -3.93 -2.14 0.51
C THR A 73 -4.89 -3.21 1.04
N SER A 74 -5.99 -2.82 1.69
CA SER A 74 -7.01 -3.76 2.17
C SER A 74 -8.15 -3.92 1.17
N ALA A 75 -7.88 -4.50 -0.01
CA ALA A 75 -8.83 -5.27 -0.82
C ALA A 75 -8.11 -5.98 -1.99
N PRO A 76 -8.44 -7.24 -2.35
CA PRO A 76 -9.41 -8.16 -1.75
C PRO A 76 -8.71 -9.39 -1.12
N GLN A 77 -9.20 -9.83 0.04
CA GLN A 77 -9.06 -11.23 0.42
C GLN A 77 -9.89 -12.04 -0.57
N ALA A 78 -9.29 -12.39 -1.70
CA ALA A 78 -9.78 -13.45 -2.57
C ALA A 78 -9.54 -14.78 -1.86
N GLN A 79 -10.36 -15.08 -0.85
CA GLN A 79 -10.56 -16.44 -0.35
C GLN A 79 -11.31 -17.22 -1.44
N THR A 80 -10.59 -17.53 -2.52
CA THR A 80 -11.03 -18.52 -3.50
C THR A 80 -10.48 -19.85 -3.02
N LEU A 81 -11.29 -20.62 -2.31
CA LEU A 81 -11.19 -22.07 -2.40
C LEU A 81 -12.60 -22.64 -2.46
N GLN A 82 -13.12 -22.65 -3.69
CA GLN A 82 -14.33 -23.36 -4.08
C GLN A 82 -14.06 -24.88 -3.93
N LEU A 83 -14.82 -25.56 -3.07
CA LEU A 83 -14.88 -27.03 -3.03
C LEU A 83 -16.32 -27.46 -3.33
N ALA A 84 -16.64 -27.59 -4.62
CA ALA A 84 -17.64 -28.50 -5.21
C ALA A 84 -17.72 -28.15 -6.72
N PRO A 85 -17.63 -29.12 -7.66
CA PRO A 85 -18.55 -30.27 -7.68
C PRO A 85 -17.93 -31.61 -8.18
N THR A 86 -18.32 -32.74 -7.58
CA THR A 86 -18.27 -34.04 -8.29
C THR A 86 -19.67 -34.34 -8.78
N ALA A 87 -19.91 -34.10 -10.07
CA ALA A 87 -21.16 -34.43 -10.74
C ALA A 87 -21.41 -35.96 -10.72
N PRO A 88 -22.66 -36.44 -10.54
CA PRO A 88 -22.98 -37.85 -10.68
C PRO A 88 -23.19 -38.20 -12.16
N LEU A 89 -22.38 -39.11 -12.70
CA LEU A 89 -22.66 -39.76 -13.97
C LEU A 89 -23.73 -40.84 -13.73
N VAL A 90 -25.00 -40.50 -13.88
CA VAL A 90 -26.08 -41.49 -14.05
C VAL A 90 -26.47 -41.49 -15.52
N GLN A 91 -25.91 -42.43 -16.28
CA GLN A 91 -26.40 -42.82 -17.59
C GLN A 91 -27.59 -43.75 -17.37
N THR A 92 -28.81 -43.26 -17.53
CA THR A 92 -29.96 -44.15 -17.71
C THR A 92 -30.06 -44.52 -19.18
N ALA A 93 -29.85 -45.82 -19.42
CA ALA A 93 -30.02 -46.49 -20.69
C ALA A 93 -31.43 -46.27 -21.27
N SER A 94 -31.51 -46.06 -22.59
CA SER A 94 -32.76 -46.04 -23.34
C SER A 94 -33.05 -47.45 -23.87
N PRO A 95 -34.21 -48.08 -23.58
CA PRO A 95 -34.56 -49.37 -24.15
C PRO A 95 -35.24 -49.20 -25.51
N ALA A 96 -34.60 -49.70 -26.58
CA ALA A 96 -35.27 -49.94 -27.85
C ALA A 96 -36.10 -51.23 -27.73
N VAL A 97 -37.43 -51.08 -27.65
CA VAL A 97 -38.41 -52.19 -27.63
C VAL A 97 -39.47 -51.97 -28.71
N ALA A 98 -39.77 -53.09 -29.39
CA ALA A 98 -40.94 -53.42 -30.21
C ALA A 98 -41.10 -52.65 -31.54
N GLY A 99 -41.19 -53.28 -32.71
CA GLY A 99 -41.81 -54.57 -33.01
C GLY A 99 -43.27 -54.36 -33.40
N ARG A 100 -43.54 -54.31 -34.71
CA ARG A 100 -44.77 -54.75 -35.41
C ARG A 100 -44.60 -54.59 -36.91
#